data_AF-J9EV07-F1
#
_entry.id   AF-J9EV07-F1
#
_cell.length_a   1.000
_cell.length_b   1.000
_cell.length_c   1.000
_cell.angle_alpha   90.00
_cell.angle_beta   90.00
_cell.angle_gamma   90.00
#
_symmetry.space_group_name_H-M   'P 1'
#
loop_
_entity.id
_entity.type
_entity.pdbx_description
1 polymer ?
#
loop_
_entity_poly.entity_id
_entity_poly.type
_entity_poly.pdbx_seq_one_letter_code
_entity_poly.pdbx_strand_id
1 'polypeptide(L)'
;LKSVLKESNSEFPDKKGDGLAAIVNSILFATDQDLLDAIREFRNTPIMSVFVDAIGLAGTMTAYTVGKNAFTTEAPEFLERFLQALSQTTKIDIAIINDLKIWMKNTNDKYYAKHIAFTIANLYRRYCQSTKSRKYACKNGKNDDVNEFTKSIIAQCKDSDCQINALQIFENLPLLNLLPYAIQFLCVTNNSENLVQQEALRFLQLFDGKYFHWKTINKLFRIFYNACPLRQTITDQTLAIEILLNIVPNTELIGTYFLRSEELFPVEQEKWAYFYSSIARKRQTSPNFNSYWAKMRSFRVFQPNYAHRSLKATSDVSAINIA
;
A
#
# COMPACT_ATOMS: atom_id res chain seq x y z
N LEU A 1 -32.93 11.15 7.61
CA LEU A 1 -32.00 11.17 6.47
C LEU A 1 -32.25 12.32 5.49
N LYS A 2 -33.39 12.34 4.78
CA LYS A 2 -33.68 13.36 3.75
C LYS A 2 -33.51 14.81 4.22
N SER A 3 -34.01 15.15 5.41
CA SER A 3 -33.83 16.50 5.98
C SER A 3 -32.34 16.86 6.14
N VAL A 4 -31.54 15.94 6.68
CA VAL A 4 -30.10 16.14 6.90
C VAL A 4 -29.35 16.31 5.59
N LEU A 5 -29.73 15.56 4.54
CA LEU A 5 -29.13 15.71 3.21
C LEU A 5 -29.49 17.05 2.56
N LYS A 6 -30.72 17.53 2.71
CA LYS A 6 -31.13 18.85 2.19
C LYS A 6 -30.35 19.98 2.88
N GLU A 7 -30.27 19.94 4.21
CA GLU A 7 -29.50 20.89 5.01
C GLU A 7 -28.02 20.87 4.61
N SER A 8 -27.41 19.69 4.60
CA SER A 8 -25.99 19.53 4.23
C SER A 8 -25.70 19.98 2.79
N ASN A 9 -26.63 19.76 1.85
CA ASN A 9 -26.47 20.21 0.47
C ASN A 9 -26.55 21.73 0.34
N SER A 10 -27.35 22.41 1.18
CA SER A 10 -27.45 23.87 1.18
C SER A 10 -26.22 24.56 1.76
N GLU A 11 -25.52 23.91 2.69
CA GLU A 11 -24.30 24.43 3.32
C GLU A 11 -23.00 23.99 2.60
N PHE A 12 -23.12 23.25 1.49
CA PHE A 12 -21.98 22.79 0.71
C PHE A 12 -21.45 23.92 -0.20
N PRO A 13 -20.12 24.15 -0.28
CA PRO A 13 -19.00 23.33 0.21
C PRO A 13 -18.42 23.75 1.57
N ASP A 14 -19.00 24.74 2.25
CA ASP A 14 -18.35 25.47 3.34
C ASP A 14 -18.26 24.67 4.65
N LYS A 15 -19.12 23.66 4.87
CA LYS A 15 -19.15 22.81 6.08
C LYS A 15 -19.06 21.31 5.82
N LYS A 16 -18.10 20.85 5.01
CA LYS A 16 -17.95 19.43 4.63
C LYS A 16 -17.76 18.46 5.80
N GLY A 17 -16.98 18.84 6.81
CA GLY A 17 -16.61 17.96 7.93
C GLY A 17 -17.77 17.61 8.85
N ASP A 18 -18.56 18.60 9.23
CA ASP A 18 -19.71 18.44 10.14
C ASP A 18 -20.87 17.71 9.46
N GLY A 19 -21.06 17.94 8.15
CA GLY A 19 -22.08 17.25 7.35
C GLY A 19 -21.85 15.73 7.27
N LEU A 20 -20.61 15.26 7.10
CA LEU A 20 -20.35 13.82 6.96
C LEU A 20 -20.77 13.03 8.20
N ALA A 21 -20.42 13.50 9.41
CA ALA A 21 -20.78 12.81 10.64
C ALA A 21 -22.30 12.74 10.85
N ALA A 22 -23.01 13.85 10.57
CA ALA A 22 -24.46 13.90 10.65
C ALA A 22 -25.15 12.96 9.65
N ILE A 23 -24.63 12.88 8.42
CA ILE A 23 -25.13 11.98 7.38
C ILE A 23 -24.88 10.52 7.78
N VAL A 24 -23.66 10.16 8.23
CA VAL A 24 -23.35 8.79 8.70
C VAL A 24 -24.30 8.39 9.83
N ASN A 25 -24.49 9.24 10.84
CA ASN A 25 -25.42 8.96 11.93
C ASN A 25 -26.86 8.77 11.44
N SER A 26 -27.29 9.57 10.47
CA SER A 26 -28.62 9.43 9.87
C SER A 26 -28.81 8.12 9.11
N ILE A 27 -27.76 7.62 8.45
CA ILE A 27 -27.77 6.34 7.72
C ILE A 27 -27.95 5.17 8.68
N LEU A 28 -27.37 5.22 9.88
CA LEU A 28 -27.47 4.13 10.87
C LEU A 28 -28.91 3.83 11.30
N PHE A 29 -29.84 4.78 11.13
CA PHE A 29 -31.26 4.64 11.46
C PHE A 29 -32.19 4.63 10.24
N ALA A 30 -31.62 4.72 9.02
CA ALA A 30 -32.39 4.74 7.79
C ALA A 30 -32.81 3.34 7.36
N THR A 31 -33.99 3.22 6.73
CA THR A 31 -34.42 1.99 6.09
C THR A 31 -33.78 1.83 4.71
N ASP A 32 -33.84 0.61 4.15
CA ASP A 32 -33.37 0.33 2.80
C ASP A 32 -34.01 1.26 1.76
N GLN A 33 -35.32 1.53 1.93
CA GLN A 33 -36.08 2.41 1.05
C GLN A 33 -35.65 3.88 1.20
N ASP A 34 -35.42 4.36 2.42
CA ASP A 34 -34.94 5.72 2.67
C ASP A 34 -33.60 5.98 1.97
N LEU A 35 -32.71 4.98 2.00
CA LEU A 35 -31.39 5.07 1.37
C LEU A 35 -31.50 5.07 -0.16
N LEU A 36 -32.31 4.18 -0.74
CA LEU A 36 -32.54 4.13 -2.19
C LEU A 36 -33.17 5.43 -2.72
N ASP A 37 -34.18 5.95 -2.02
CA ASP A 37 -34.84 7.20 -2.41
C ASP A 37 -33.86 8.38 -2.33
N ALA A 38 -33.02 8.43 -1.29
CA ALA A 38 -31.97 9.43 -1.18
C ALA A 38 -30.93 9.33 -2.30
N ILE A 39 -30.51 8.12 -2.69
CA ILE A 39 -29.56 7.94 -3.80
C ILE A 39 -30.15 8.51 -5.09
N ARG A 40 -31.43 8.22 -5.37
CA ARG A 40 -32.12 8.68 -6.59
C ARG A 40 -32.34 10.19 -6.59
N GLU A 41 -32.80 10.75 -5.48
CA GLU A 41 -33.10 12.18 -5.36
C GLU A 41 -31.83 13.03 -5.41
N PHE A 42 -30.75 12.60 -4.76
CA PHE A 42 -29.52 13.39 -4.64
C PHE A 42 -28.46 13.06 -5.69
N ARG A 43 -28.67 12.09 -6.59
CA ARG A 43 -27.69 11.65 -7.59
C ARG A 43 -26.94 12.78 -8.30
N ASN A 44 -27.69 13.80 -8.74
CA ASN A 44 -27.17 14.92 -9.53
C ASN A 44 -26.82 16.16 -8.68
N THR A 45 -26.67 15.99 -7.37
CA THR A 45 -26.38 17.09 -6.44
C THR A 45 -24.92 17.05 -5.96
N PRO A 46 -24.33 18.21 -5.58
CA PRO A 46 -22.96 18.25 -5.07
C PRO A 46 -22.72 17.36 -3.83
N ILE A 47 -23.74 17.19 -2.97
CA ILE A 47 -23.62 16.40 -1.74
C ILE A 47 -23.54 14.89 -2.00
N MET A 48 -23.92 14.40 -3.19
CA MET A 48 -23.98 12.96 -3.49
C MET A 48 -22.66 12.25 -3.18
N SER A 49 -21.56 12.90 -3.51
CA SER A 49 -20.22 12.39 -3.27
C SER A 49 -19.93 12.12 -1.78
N VAL A 50 -20.36 13.03 -0.90
CA VAL A 50 -20.27 12.88 0.57
C VAL A 50 -21.25 11.82 1.08
N PHE A 51 -22.45 11.75 0.48
CA PHE A 51 -23.44 10.75 0.85
C PHE A 51 -22.98 9.32 0.52
N VAL A 52 -22.37 9.12 -0.66
CA VAL A 52 -21.74 7.84 -1.05
C VAL A 52 -20.66 7.44 -0.05
N ASP A 53 -19.81 8.39 0.36
CA ASP A 53 -18.79 8.13 1.38
C ASP A 53 -19.43 7.71 2.70
N ALA A 54 -20.50 8.40 3.11
CA ALA A 54 -21.22 8.10 4.34
C ALA A 54 -21.86 6.69 4.32
N ILE A 55 -22.42 6.26 3.19
CA ILE A 55 -22.97 4.91 3.01
C ILE A 55 -21.87 3.86 3.18
N GLY A 56 -20.72 4.04 2.53
CA GLY A 56 -19.58 3.12 2.66
C GLY A 56 -19.03 3.09 4.08
N LEU A 57 -18.82 4.26 4.70
CA LEU A 57 -18.26 4.40 6.04
C LEU A 57 -19.19 3.85 7.13
N ALA A 58 -20.52 3.88 6.94
CA ALA A 58 -21.48 3.38 7.92
C ALA A 58 -21.22 1.91 8.32
N GLY A 59 -20.76 1.09 7.36
CA GLY A 59 -20.30 -0.28 7.62
C GLY A 59 -21.37 -1.23 8.17
N THR A 60 -22.65 -0.93 7.97
CA THR A 60 -23.75 -1.83 8.32
C THR A 60 -24.15 -2.68 7.12
N MET A 61 -24.67 -3.89 7.36
CA MET A 61 -25.10 -4.77 6.27
C MET A 61 -26.21 -4.13 5.41
N THR A 62 -27.12 -3.38 6.01
CA THR A 62 -28.15 -2.60 5.31
C THR A 62 -27.55 -1.57 4.35
N ALA A 63 -26.70 -0.66 4.85
CA ALA A 63 -26.08 0.36 4.02
C ALA A 63 -25.19 -0.25 2.93
N TYR A 64 -24.47 -1.33 3.26
CA TYR A 64 -23.69 -2.09 2.30
C TYR A 64 -24.54 -2.69 1.19
N THR A 65 -25.66 -3.34 1.52
CA THR A 65 -26.51 -4.04 0.54
C THR A 65 -27.17 -3.04 -0.41
N VAL A 66 -27.70 -1.95 0.14
CA VAL A 66 -28.28 -0.86 -0.66
C VAL A 66 -27.22 -0.21 -1.54
N GLY A 67 -26.07 0.16 -0.97
CA GLY A 67 -24.97 0.78 -1.70
C GLY A 67 -24.43 -0.12 -2.82
N LYS A 68 -24.16 -1.39 -2.52
CA LYS A 68 -23.75 -2.39 -3.51
C LYS A 68 -24.73 -2.45 -4.68
N ASN A 69 -26.03 -2.64 -4.40
CA ASN A 69 -27.02 -2.80 -5.45
C ASN A 69 -27.18 -1.51 -6.26
N ALA A 70 -27.42 -0.38 -5.60
CA ALA A 70 -27.66 0.89 -6.25
C ALA A 70 -26.45 1.39 -7.05
N PHE A 71 -25.23 1.26 -6.54
CA PHE A 71 -24.02 1.66 -7.24
C PHE A 71 -23.52 0.59 -8.22
N THR A 72 -24.12 -0.59 -8.29
CA THR A 72 -23.84 -1.52 -9.39
C THR A 72 -24.77 -1.28 -10.58
N THR A 73 -26.03 -0.90 -10.33
CA THR A 73 -27.07 -0.87 -11.36
C THR A 73 -27.59 0.54 -11.67
N GLU A 74 -27.92 1.35 -10.66
CA GLU A 74 -28.63 2.62 -10.84
C GLU A 74 -27.66 3.79 -11.07
N ALA A 75 -26.58 3.85 -10.27
CA ALA A 75 -25.59 4.93 -10.31
C ALA A 75 -24.14 4.39 -10.29
N PRO A 76 -23.72 3.67 -11.34
CA PRO A 76 -22.41 3.01 -11.42
C PRO A 76 -21.22 3.95 -11.32
N GLU A 77 -21.38 5.23 -11.65
CA GLU A 77 -20.35 6.26 -11.52
C GLU A 77 -19.85 6.45 -10.07
N PHE A 78 -20.62 6.02 -9.06
CA PHE A 78 -20.24 6.13 -7.65
C PHE A 78 -19.69 4.84 -7.05
N LEU A 79 -19.63 3.74 -7.81
CA LEU A 79 -19.22 2.42 -7.32
C LEU A 79 -17.82 2.41 -6.70
N GLU A 80 -16.84 2.98 -7.41
CA GLU A 80 -15.45 3.02 -6.95
C GLU A 80 -15.32 3.83 -5.66
N ARG A 81 -16.00 4.98 -5.60
CA ARG A 81 -16.01 5.83 -4.41
C ARG A 81 -16.66 5.12 -3.22
N PHE A 82 -17.77 4.41 -3.44
CA PHE A 82 -18.42 3.60 -2.43
C PHE A 82 -17.48 2.52 -1.88
N LEU A 83 -16.80 1.77 -2.76
CA LEU A 83 -15.83 0.74 -2.37
C LEU A 83 -14.65 1.34 -1.60
N GLN A 84 -14.12 2.48 -2.05
CA GLN A 84 -13.06 3.21 -1.37
C GLN A 84 -13.49 3.65 0.04
N ALA A 85 -14.69 4.21 0.19
CA ALA A 85 -15.22 4.60 1.50
C ALA A 85 -15.48 3.39 2.41
N LEU A 86 -16.04 2.31 1.86
CA LEU A 86 -16.25 1.06 2.58
C LEU A 86 -14.92 0.47 3.09
N SER A 87 -13.84 0.55 2.32
CA SER A 87 -12.52 0.11 2.74
C SER A 87 -12.00 0.84 3.99
N GLN A 88 -12.54 2.05 4.25
CA GLN A 88 -12.22 2.92 5.37
C GLN A 88 -13.26 2.87 6.51
N THR A 89 -14.23 1.96 6.48
CA THR A 89 -15.19 1.81 7.61
C THR A 89 -14.53 1.29 8.89
N THR A 90 -14.89 1.88 10.04
CA THR A 90 -14.44 1.43 11.36
C THR A 90 -15.19 0.21 11.88
N LYS A 91 -16.36 -0.11 11.31
CA LYS A 91 -17.19 -1.25 11.69
C LYS A 91 -16.90 -2.44 10.77
N ILE A 92 -16.05 -3.34 11.24
CA ILE A 92 -15.64 -4.50 10.47
C ILE A 92 -16.65 -5.63 10.66
N ASP A 93 -17.45 -5.89 9.62
CA ASP A 93 -18.40 -6.99 9.58
C ASP A 93 -17.90 -8.10 8.64
N ILE A 94 -17.81 -9.32 9.17
CA ILE A 94 -17.37 -10.51 8.42
C ILE A 94 -18.40 -10.89 7.34
N ALA A 95 -19.70 -10.62 7.57
CA ALA A 95 -20.74 -10.87 6.57
C ALA A 95 -20.52 -10.02 5.31
N ILE A 96 -20.16 -8.74 5.47
CA ILE A 96 -19.81 -7.84 4.36
C ILE A 96 -18.57 -8.37 3.62
N ILE A 97 -17.54 -8.80 4.34
CA ILE A 97 -16.32 -9.36 3.72
C ILE A 97 -16.65 -10.62 2.91
N ASN A 98 -17.50 -11.50 3.45
CA ASN A 98 -17.92 -12.72 2.76
C ASN A 98 -18.73 -12.41 1.51
N ASP A 99 -19.66 -11.46 1.56
CA ASP A 99 -20.42 -11.04 0.37
C ASP A 99 -19.53 -10.36 -0.67
N LEU A 100 -18.57 -9.52 -0.26
CA LEU A 100 -17.55 -8.96 -1.16
C LEU A 100 -16.74 -10.05 -1.86
N LYS A 101 -16.32 -11.12 -1.16
CA LYS A 101 -15.62 -12.26 -1.77
C LYS A 101 -16.47 -12.96 -2.83
N ILE A 102 -17.78 -13.14 -2.57
CA ILE A 102 -18.72 -13.73 -3.53
C ILE A 102 -18.88 -12.79 -4.74
N TRP A 103 -19.07 -11.49 -4.49
CA TRP A 103 -19.22 -10.50 -5.53
C TRP A 103 -17.98 -10.39 -6.42
N MET A 104 -16.78 -10.42 -5.83
CA MET A 104 -15.51 -10.44 -6.56
C MET A 104 -15.40 -11.66 -7.50
N LYS A 105 -15.88 -12.84 -7.07
CA LYS A 105 -15.85 -14.06 -7.89
C LYS A 105 -16.87 -14.03 -9.03
N ASN A 106 -17.99 -13.34 -8.84
CA ASN A 106 -19.12 -13.33 -9.77
C ASN A 106 -19.10 -12.15 -10.74
N THR A 107 -18.25 -11.14 -10.51
CA THR A 107 -18.11 -10.02 -11.44
C THR A 107 -17.22 -10.40 -12.62
N ASN A 108 -17.70 -10.13 -13.84
CA ASN A 108 -16.92 -10.32 -15.07
C ASN A 108 -15.99 -9.14 -15.36
N ASP A 109 -16.20 -8.00 -14.69
CA ASP A 109 -15.39 -6.81 -14.87
C ASP A 109 -14.12 -6.89 -14.03
N LYS A 110 -12.97 -7.04 -14.69
CA LYS A 110 -11.65 -7.09 -14.04
C LYS A 110 -11.31 -5.81 -13.29
N TYR A 111 -11.78 -4.65 -13.76
CA TYR A 111 -11.57 -3.36 -13.10
C TYR A 111 -12.31 -3.33 -11.76
N TYR A 112 -13.58 -3.72 -11.74
CA TYR A 112 -14.34 -3.77 -10.48
C TYR A 112 -13.89 -4.91 -9.56
N ALA A 113 -13.54 -6.08 -10.11
CA ALA A 113 -12.97 -7.17 -9.32
C ALA A 113 -11.74 -6.71 -8.52
N LYS A 114 -10.86 -5.92 -9.16
CA LYS A 114 -9.68 -5.34 -8.51
C LYS A 114 -10.05 -4.39 -7.37
N HIS A 115 -11.00 -3.48 -7.58
CA HIS A 115 -11.44 -2.54 -6.53
C HIS A 115 -12.16 -3.22 -5.37
N ILE A 116 -12.93 -4.27 -5.64
CA ILE A 116 -13.51 -5.12 -4.60
C ILE A 116 -12.39 -5.82 -3.81
N ALA A 117 -11.37 -6.36 -4.49
CA ALA A 117 -10.22 -6.98 -3.83
C ALA A 117 -9.42 -6.01 -2.96
N PHE A 118 -9.23 -4.75 -3.39
CA PHE A 118 -8.65 -3.69 -2.57
C PHE A 118 -9.46 -3.42 -1.31
N THR A 119 -10.78 -3.37 -1.45
CA THR A 119 -11.70 -3.16 -0.34
C THR A 119 -11.58 -4.30 0.67
N ILE A 120 -11.61 -5.56 0.20
CA ILE A 120 -11.42 -6.75 1.04
C ILE A 120 -10.07 -6.73 1.75
N ALA A 121 -8.98 -6.42 1.03
CA ALA A 121 -7.64 -6.38 1.59
C ALA A 121 -7.52 -5.35 2.73
N ASN A 122 -8.06 -4.14 2.55
CA ASN A 122 -8.08 -3.11 3.58
C ASN A 122 -8.95 -3.50 4.78
N LEU A 123 -10.14 -4.05 4.55
CA LEU A 123 -10.99 -4.56 5.63
C LEU A 123 -10.28 -5.66 6.44
N TYR A 124 -9.61 -6.59 5.77
CA TYR A 124 -8.80 -7.61 6.45
C TYR A 124 -7.59 -7.03 7.17
N ARG A 125 -6.93 -6.01 6.63
CA ARG A 125 -5.81 -5.35 7.32
C ARG A 125 -6.27 -4.77 8.65
N ARG A 126 -7.41 -4.07 8.63
CA ARG A 126 -8.03 -3.53 9.85
C ARG A 126 -8.50 -4.63 10.78
N TYR A 127 -9.07 -5.70 10.23
CA TYR A 127 -9.49 -6.87 11.01
C TYR A 127 -8.31 -7.47 11.76
N CYS A 128 -7.20 -7.71 11.07
CA CYS A 128 -5.96 -8.17 11.64
C CYS A 128 -5.40 -7.19 12.68
N GLN A 129 -5.58 -5.89 12.51
CA GLN A 129 -5.07 -4.88 13.46
C GLN A 129 -6.02 -4.62 14.65
N SER A 130 -7.26 -5.09 14.60
CA SER A 130 -8.29 -4.78 15.61
C SER A 130 -7.99 -5.31 17.01
N THR A 131 -7.25 -6.42 17.14
CA THR A 131 -6.83 -6.97 18.44
C THR A 131 -5.42 -7.56 18.37
N LYS A 132 -4.74 -7.65 19.52
CA LYS A 132 -3.41 -8.29 19.61
C LYS A 132 -3.43 -9.75 19.13
N SER A 133 -4.48 -10.50 19.49
CA SER A 133 -4.65 -11.90 19.09
C SER A 133 -4.82 -12.03 17.57
N ARG A 134 -5.71 -11.23 16.95
CA ARG A 134 -5.89 -11.22 15.49
C ARG A 134 -4.62 -10.82 14.76
N LYS A 135 -3.90 -9.82 15.28
CA LYS A 135 -2.62 -9.37 14.72
C LYS A 135 -1.59 -10.49 14.71
N TYR A 136 -1.49 -11.23 15.82
CA TYR A 136 -0.61 -12.38 15.92
C TYR A 136 -1.06 -13.51 14.97
N ALA A 137 -2.36 -13.81 14.90
CA ALA A 137 -2.88 -14.84 14.01
C ALA A 137 -2.57 -14.53 12.53
N CYS A 138 -2.87 -13.32 12.05
CA CYS A 138 -2.59 -12.93 10.67
C CYS A 138 -1.10 -12.91 10.36
N LYS A 139 -0.27 -12.33 11.25
CA LYS A 139 1.19 -12.24 11.02
C LYS A 139 1.87 -13.60 10.91
N ASN A 140 1.36 -14.60 11.64
CA ASN A 140 1.91 -15.95 11.64
C ASN A 140 1.15 -16.90 10.69
N GLY A 141 0.27 -16.38 9.83
CA GLY A 141 -0.48 -17.19 8.88
C GLY A 141 -1.42 -18.21 9.53
N LYS A 142 -1.97 -17.90 10.72
CA LYS A 142 -2.94 -18.74 11.45
C LYS A 142 -4.40 -18.34 11.25
N ASN A 143 -4.68 -17.35 10.38
CA ASN A 143 -6.05 -16.94 10.07
C ASN A 143 -6.46 -17.52 8.71
N ASP A 144 -7.35 -18.50 8.72
CA ASP A 144 -7.70 -19.27 7.53
C ASP A 144 -8.43 -18.43 6.47
N ASP A 145 -9.36 -17.56 6.85
CA ASP A 145 -10.10 -16.70 5.91
C ASP A 145 -9.18 -15.75 5.13
N VAL A 146 -8.24 -15.11 5.83
CA VAL A 146 -7.23 -14.22 5.24
C VAL A 146 -6.27 -15.01 4.36
N ASN A 147 -5.84 -16.18 4.82
CA ASN A 147 -4.96 -17.06 4.05
C ASN A 147 -5.66 -17.58 2.77
N GLU A 148 -6.93 -17.97 2.84
CA GLU A 148 -7.72 -18.39 1.69
C GLU A 148 -7.84 -17.26 0.68
N PHE A 149 -8.17 -16.05 1.14
CA PHE A 149 -8.24 -14.87 0.27
C PHE A 149 -6.92 -14.64 -0.47
N THR A 150 -5.80 -14.53 0.25
CA THR A 150 -4.48 -14.30 -0.38
C THR A 150 -4.07 -15.43 -1.33
N LYS A 151 -4.30 -16.69 -0.96
CA LYS A 151 -4.04 -17.85 -1.83
C LYS A 151 -4.90 -17.82 -3.09
N SER A 152 -6.17 -17.41 -2.98
CA SER A 152 -7.06 -17.31 -4.14
C SER A 152 -6.58 -16.28 -5.15
N ILE A 153 -6.11 -15.11 -4.68
CA ILE A 153 -5.52 -14.07 -5.55
C ILE A 153 -4.26 -14.60 -6.24
N ILE A 154 -3.35 -15.23 -5.49
CA ILE A 154 -2.11 -15.79 -6.04
C ILE A 154 -2.41 -16.87 -7.10
N ALA A 155 -3.33 -17.79 -6.81
CA ALA A 155 -3.63 -18.93 -7.67
C ALA A 155 -4.28 -18.54 -9.01
N GLN A 156 -5.00 -17.41 -9.03
CA GLN A 156 -5.66 -16.92 -10.24
C GLN A 156 -4.72 -16.14 -11.16
N CYS A 157 -3.58 -15.66 -10.67
CA CYS A 157 -2.68 -14.83 -11.46
C CYS A 157 -1.62 -15.61 -12.22
N LYS A 158 -1.63 -15.44 -13.55
CA LYS A 158 -0.72 -16.13 -14.48
C LYS A 158 0.14 -15.18 -15.31
N ASP A 159 -0.40 -14.02 -15.69
CA ASP A 159 0.27 -12.99 -16.47
C ASP A 159 0.81 -11.83 -15.61
N SER A 160 1.68 -11.00 -16.20
CA SER A 160 2.32 -9.87 -15.53
C SER A 160 1.31 -8.84 -14.99
N ASP A 161 0.22 -8.54 -15.71
CA ASP A 161 -0.76 -7.55 -15.27
C ASP A 161 -1.52 -8.05 -14.03
N CYS A 162 -1.86 -9.33 -13.99
CA CYS A 162 -2.45 -9.93 -12.80
C CYS A 162 -1.47 -9.93 -11.62
N GLN A 163 -0.19 -10.24 -11.84
CA GLN A 163 0.83 -10.21 -10.79
C GLN A 163 1.03 -8.80 -10.21
N ILE A 164 1.04 -7.77 -11.06
CA ILE A 164 1.05 -6.36 -10.65
C ILE A 164 -0.18 -6.06 -9.78
N ASN A 165 -1.37 -6.42 -10.26
CA ASN A 165 -2.60 -6.19 -9.51
C ASN A 165 -2.61 -6.92 -8.16
N ALA A 166 -2.11 -8.16 -8.10
CA ALA A 166 -2.00 -8.94 -6.88
C ALA A 166 -1.07 -8.25 -5.86
N LEU A 167 0.09 -7.77 -6.29
CA LEU A 167 1.03 -7.05 -5.43
C LEU A 167 0.41 -5.76 -4.89
N GLN A 168 -0.27 -4.97 -5.73
CA GLN A 168 -1.02 -3.78 -5.31
C GLN A 168 -2.13 -4.12 -4.29
N ILE A 169 -2.81 -5.25 -4.47
CA ILE A 169 -3.82 -5.72 -3.50
C ILE A 169 -3.14 -6.03 -2.17
N PHE A 170 -1.97 -6.66 -2.20
CA PHE A 170 -1.21 -6.99 -1.00
C PHE A 170 -0.59 -5.77 -0.31
N GLU A 171 -0.31 -4.65 -1.00
CA GLU A 171 0.07 -3.40 -0.33
C GLU A 171 -0.99 -2.93 0.68
N ASN A 172 -2.27 -3.22 0.40
CA ASN A 172 -3.39 -2.95 1.30
C ASN A 172 -3.50 -3.99 2.43
N LEU A 173 -2.76 -5.11 2.38
CA LEU A 173 -2.71 -6.19 3.38
C LEU A 173 -1.28 -6.77 3.49
N PRO A 174 -0.30 -6.03 4.04
CA PRO A 174 1.11 -6.44 4.03
C PRO A 174 1.37 -7.51 5.10
N LEU A 175 1.27 -8.78 4.68
CA LEU A 175 1.50 -9.96 5.53
C LEU A 175 2.85 -10.62 5.23
N LEU A 176 3.52 -11.12 6.28
CA LEU A 176 4.86 -11.71 6.17
C LEU A 176 4.90 -12.97 5.30
N ASN A 177 3.83 -13.76 5.31
CA ASN A 177 3.70 -14.95 4.47
C ASN A 177 3.60 -14.63 2.96
N LEU A 178 3.42 -13.37 2.57
CA LEU A 178 3.40 -12.91 1.18
C LEU A 178 4.78 -12.47 0.69
N LEU A 179 5.78 -12.34 1.58
CA LEU A 179 7.16 -12.02 1.18
C LEU A 179 7.70 -12.99 0.11
N PRO A 180 7.54 -14.33 0.22
CA PRO A 180 8.03 -15.25 -0.81
C PRO A 180 7.43 -14.97 -2.20
N TYR A 181 6.15 -14.57 -2.26
CA TYR A 181 5.48 -14.25 -3.51
C TYR A 181 6.11 -13.02 -4.19
N ALA A 182 6.42 -11.96 -3.45
CA ALA A 182 7.10 -10.80 -4.04
C ALA A 182 8.58 -11.06 -4.38
N ILE A 183 9.30 -11.80 -3.52
CA ILE A 183 10.73 -12.09 -3.70
C ILE A 183 11.01 -12.91 -4.96
N GLN A 184 10.04 -13.71 -5.43
CA GLN A 184 10.21 -14.52 -6.64
C GLN A 184 10.42 -13.67 -7.88
N PHE A 185 9.85 -12.46 -7.93
CA PHE A 185 9.91 -11.54 -9.07
C PHE A 185 11.18 -10.68 -9.12
N LEU A 186 12.07 -10.79 -8.12
CA LEU A 186 13.33 -10.05 -8.10
C LEU A 186 14.42 -10.74 -8.94
N CYS A 187 15.09 -9.97 -9.81
CA CYS A 187 16.13 -10.40 -10.74
C CYS A 187 15.74 -11.61 -11.61
N VAL A 188 14.52 -11.63 -12.15
CA VAL A 188 14.11 -12.68 -13.10
C VAL A 188 14.77 -12.41 -14.47
N THR A 189 14.67 -13.34 -15.41
CA THR A 189 15.28 -13.26 -16.75
C THR A 189 14.35 -12.69 -17.82
N ASN A 190 13.06 -12.53 -17.52
CA ASN A 190 12.04 -12.19 -18.52
C ASN A 190 11.75 -10.68 -18.56
N ASN A 191 11.92 -10.04 -19.73
CA ASN A 191 11.74 -8.59 -19.91
C ASN A 191 10.33 -8.09 -19.57
N SER A 192 9.28 -8.92 -19.73
CA SER A 192 7.89 -8.54 -19.41
C SER A 192 7.62 -8.42 -17.90
N GLU A 193 8.61 -8.68 -17.05
CA GLU A 193 8.48 -8.69 -15.59
C GLU A 193 9.13 -7.48 -14.92
N ASN A 194 9.73 -6.54 -15.68
CA ASN A 194 10.34 -5.33 -15.07
C ASN A 194 9.32 -4.53 -14.23
N LEU A 195 8.09 -4.36 -14.73
CA LEU A 195 7.03 -3.69 -13.96
C LEU A 195 6.59 -4.51 -12.74
N VAL A 196 6.52 -5.83 -12.89
CA VAL A 196 6.21 -6.74 -11.77
C VAL A 196 7.28 -6.63 -10.67
N GLN A 197 8.56 -6.52 -11.05
CA GLN A 197 9.66 -6.32 -10.12
C GLN A 197 9.53 -4.99 -9.36
N GLN A 198 9.19 -3.90 -10.04
CA GLN A 198 9.01 -2.59 -9.40
C GLN A 198 7.88 -2.65 -8.35
N GLU A 199 6.75 -3.25 -8.68
CA GLU A 199 5.63 -3.42 -7.74
C GLU A 199 5.99 -4.39 -6.61
N ALA A 200 6.80 -5.42 -6.89
CA ALA A 200 7.30 -6.31 -5.86
C ALA A 200 8.23 -5.56 -4.91
N LEU A 201 9.12 -4.70 -5.42
CA LEU A 201 10.00 -3.87 -4.60
C LEU A 201 9.19 -2.89 -3.74
N ARG A 202 8.18 -2.20 -4.30
CA ARG A 202 7.26 -1.33 -3.54
C ARG A 202 6.57 -2.09 -2.40
N PHE A 203 6.06 -3.28 -2.67
CA PHE A 203 5.47 -4.12 -1.64
C PHE A 203 6.48 -4.50 -0.55
N LEU A 204 7.71 -4.88 -0.92
CA LEU A 204 8.76 -5.24 0.04
C LEU A 204 9.18 -4.06 0.94
N GLN A 205 9.08 -2.82 0.47
CA GLN A 205 9.39 -1.63 1.29
C GLN A 205 8.48 -1.46 2.52
N LEU A 206 7.30 -2.07 2.50
CA LEU A 206 6.34 -2.01 3.60
C LEU A 206 6.77 -2.83 4.83
N PHE A 207 7.84 -3.63 4.72
CA PHE A 207 8.28 -4.55 5.76
C PHE A 207 9.51 -4.06 6.52
N ASP A 208 9.55 -4.41 7.80
CA ASP A 208 10.72 -4.20 8.66
C ASP A 208 11.90 -5.05 8.16
N GLY A 209 13.09 -4.43 8.15
CA GLY A 209 14.32 -5.03 7.68
C GLY A 209 14.68 -6.38 8.30
N LYS A 210 14.24 -6.65 9.53
CA LYS A 210 14.51 -7.93 10.23
C LYS A 210 13.89 -9.17 9.57
N TYR A 211 12.91 -8.99 8.68
CA TYR A 211 12.22 -10.09 8.01
C TYR A 211 12.92 -10.55 6.72
N PHE A 212 14.01 -9.88 6.32
CA PHE A 212 14.72 -10.18 5.09
C PHE A 212 15.92 -11.10 5.35
N HIS A 213 15.93 -12.26 4.69
CA HIS A 213 17.04 -13.20 4.74
C HIS A 213 18.15 -12.85 3.73
N TRP A 214 19.34 -13.39 3.95
CA TRP A 214 20.53 -13.15 3.10
C TRP A 214 20.28 -13.42 1.61
N LYS A 215 19.50 -14.45 1.27
CA LYS A 215 19.12 -14.76 -0.12
C LYS A 215 18.41 -13.59 -0.80
N THR A 216 17.51 -12.91 -0.09
CA THR A 216 16.79 -11.74 -0.59
C THR A 216 17.69 -10.52 -0.62
N ILE A 217 18.49 -10.30 0.43
CA ILE A 217 19.47 -9.22 0.50
C ILE A 217 20.43 -9.27 -0.71
N ASN A 218 20.92 -10.45 -1.08
CA ASN A 218 21.77 -10.62 -2.27
C ASN A 218 21.07 -10.24 -3.57
N LYS A 219 19.78 -10.58 -3.73
CA LYS A 219 19.01 -10.14 -4.90
C LYS A 219 18.89 -8.61 -4.93
N LEU A 220 18.60 -7.98 -3.79
CA LEU A 220 18.53 -6.52 -3.68
C LEU A 220 19.88 -5.85 -3.99
N PHE A 221 21.00 -6.43 -3.56
CA PHE A 221 22.32 -5.94 -3.95
C PHE A 221 22.54 -6.07 -5.46
N ARG A 222 22.15 -7.19 -6.08
CA ARG A 222 22.25 -7.35 -7.54
C ARG A 222 21.40 -6.30 -8.27
N ILE A 223 20.23 -5.94 -7.75
CA ILE A 223 19.43 -4.83 -8.28
C ILE A 223 20.20 -3.51 -8.15
N PHE A 224 20.68 -3.19 -6.94
CA PHE A 224 21.44 -1.96 -6.66
C PHE A 224 22.70 -1.80 -7.54
N TYR A 225 23.42 -2.88 -7.81
CA TYR A 225 24.61 -2.88 -8.67
C TYR A 225 24.32 -3.11 -10.16
N ASN A 226 23.05 -3.21 -10.56
CA ASN A 226 22.65 -3.53 -11.94
C ASN A 226 23.31 -4.83 -12.46
N ALA A 227 23.34 -5.86 -11.62
CA ALA A 227 23.97 -7.17 -11.86
C ALA A 227 22.95 -8.33 -11.92
N CYS A 228 21.66 -8.00 -12.09
CA CYS A 228 20.65 -8.99 -12.47
C CYS A 228 20.80 -9.35 -13.97
N PRO A 229 20.24 -10.48 -14.44
CA PRO A 229 20.19 -10.81 -15.86
C PRO A 229 19.45 -9.74 -16.70
N LEU A 230 18.40 -9.15 -16.13
CA LEU A 230 17.69 -8.01 -16.69
C LEU A 230 18.39 -6.71 -16.32
N ARG A 231 18.45 -5.76 -17.26
CA ARG A 231 18.95 -4.41 -16.99
C ARG A 231 18.00 -3.70 -16.03
N GLN A 232 18.56 -3.15 -14.97
CA GLN A 232 17.82 -2.45 -13.91
C GLN A 232 17.63 -0.99 -14.28
N THR A 233 16.44 -0.45 -14.00
CA THR A 233 16.16 0.97 -14.12
C THR A 233 16.62 1.72 -12.88
N ILE A 234 16.70 3.06 -12.96
CA ILE A 234 16.98 3.90 -11.80
C ILE A 234 15.93 3.66 -10.70
N THR A 235 14.66 3.51 -11.07
CA THR A 235 13.56 3.20 -10.14
C THR A 235 13.78 1.89 -9.38
N ASP A 236 14.22 0.82 -10.07
CA ASP A 236 14.54 -0.46 -9.40
C ASP A 236 15.64 -0.28 -8.36
N GLN A 237 16.68 0.47 -8.72
CA GLN A 237 17.83 0.73 -7.86
C GLN A 237 17.46 1.59 -6.66
N THR A 238 16.65 2.65 -6.83
CA THR A 238 16.19 3.50 -5.72
C THR A 238 15.28 2.73 -4.76
N LEU A 239 14.36 1.93 -5.28
CA LEU A 239 13.51 1.09 -4.43
C LEU A 239 14.34 0.07 -3.63
N ALA A 240 15.33 -0.56 -4.28
CA ALA A 240 16.25 -1.49 -3.61
C ALA A 240 17.10 -0.80 -2.53
N ILE A 241 17.55 0.45 -2.76
CA ILE A 241 18.25 1.26 -1.76
C ILE A 241 17.36 1.43 -0.52
N GLU A 242 16.11 1.85 -0.68
CA GLU A 242 15.20 2.08 0.45
C GLU A 242 14.99 0.80 1.29
N ILE A 243 14.82 -0.35 0.63
CA ILE A 243 14.68 -1.65 1.31
C ILE A 243 15.99 -2.00 2.04
N LEU A 244 17.14 -1.94 1.37
CA LEU A 244 18.42 -2.28 1.97
C LEU A 244 18.75 -1.39 3.17
N LEU A 245 18.49 -0.09 3.09
CA LEU A 245 18.68 0.85 4.20
C LEU A 245 17.75 0.55 5.39
N ASN A 246 16.55 0.01 5.17
CA ASN A 246 15.69 -0.49 6.25
C ASN A 246 16.27 -1.74 6.93
N ILE A 247 17.06 -2.54 6.22
CA ILE A 247 17.69 -3.76 6.76
C ILE A 247 18.97 -3.44 7.53
N VAL A 248 19.71 -2.39 7.15
CA VAL A 248 21.01 -2.01 7.73
C VAL A 248 21.06 -2.09 9.28
N PRO A 249 20.11 -1.52 10.05
CA PRO A 249 20.18 -1.58 11.52
C PRO A 249 20.10 -3.00 12.11
N ASN A 250 19.56 -3.94 11.35
CA ASN A 250 19.33 -5.32 11.78
C ASN A 250 20.46 -6.27 11.33
N THR A 251 21.30 -5.86 10.37
CA THR A 251 22.35 -6.70 9.79
C THR A 251 23.62 -5.89 9.54
N GLU A 252 24.63 -6.06 10.41
CA GLU A 252 25.86 -5.25 10.37
C GLU A 252 26.63 -5.36 9.05
N LEU A 253 26.54 -6.50 8.36
CA LEU A 253 27.24 -6.74 7.09
C LEU A 253 26.78 -5.78 5.98
N ILE A 254 25.51 -5.37 5.94
CA ILE A 254 24.97 -4.60 4.81
C ILE A 254 25.63 -3.23 4.70
N GLY A 255 25.83 -2.53 5.82
CA GLY A 255 26.54 -1.25 5.83
C GLY A 255 27.99 -1.41 5.34
N THR A 256 28.67 -2.51 5.70
CA THR A 256 30.03 -2.76 5.19
C THR A 256 30.04 -2.97 3.67
N TYR A 257 29.04 -3.67 3.12
CA TYR A 257 28.92 -3.89 1.67
C TYR A 257 28.71 -2.59 0.91
N PHE A 258 27.86 -1.69 1.41
CA PHE A 258 27.68 -0.37 0.81
C PHE A 258 28.96 0.47 0.86
N LEU A 259 29.59 0.55 2.03
CA LEU A 259 30.77 1.40 2.21
C LEU A 259 31.98 0.90 1.42
N ARG A 260 32.08 -0.42 1.18
CA ARG A 260 33.12 -1.01 0.33
C ARG A 260 32.90 -0.78 -1.17
N SER A 261 31.68 -0.49 -1.59
CA SER A 261 31.37 -0.22 -2.99
C SER A 261 31.35 1.27 -3.33
N GLU A 262 31.68 2.15 -2.37
CA GLU A 262 31.84 3.57 -2.63
C GLU A 262 33.04 3.82 -3.54
N GLU A 263 32.75 4.06 -4.82
CA GLU A 263 33.73 4.49 -5.80
C GLU A 263 34.08 5.96 -5.61
N LEU A 264 35.33 6.33 -5.93
CA LEU A 264 35.78 7.73 -5.93
C LEU A 264 35.06 8.57 -6.99
N PHE A 265 34.76 7.97 -8.15
CA PHE A 265 34.11 8.61 -9.30
C PHE A 265 32.99 7.71 -9.83
N PRO A 266 31.83 7.68 -9.14
CA PRO A 266 30.77 6.77 -9.52
C PRO A 266 30.19 7.12 -10.90
N VAL A 267 30.04 6.11 -11.75
CA VAL A 267 29.41 6.25 -13.08
C VAL A 267 27.92 6.59 -12.95
N GLU A 268 27.22 5.94 -12.03
CA GLU A 268 25.78 6.16 -11.79
C GLU A 268 25.55 7.27 -10.74
N GLN A 269 25.84 8.53 -11.13
CA GLN A 269 25.83 9.66 -10.19
C GLN A 269 24.48 9.89 -9.50
N GLU A 270 23.36 9.79 -10.23
CA GLU A 270 22.00 9.97 -9.68
C GLU A 270 21.66 8.92 -8.61
N LYS A 271 22.00 7.65 -8.85
CA LYS A 271 21.79 6.57 -7.88
C LYS A 271 22.55 6.84 -6.58
N TRP A 272 23.81 7.23 -6.69
CA TRP A 272 24.65 7.51 -5.53
C TRP A 272 24.20 8.78 -4.79
N ALA A 273 23.75 9.80 -5.51
CA ALA A 273 23.19 11.00 -4.89
C ALA A 273 21.93 10.67 -4.09
N TYR A 274 21.02 9.90 -4.68
CA TYR A 274 19.84 9.40 -3.99
C TYR A 274 20.20 8.54 -2.75
N PHE A 275 21.20 7.66 -2.87
CA PHE A 275 21.69 6.83 -1.76
C PHE A 275 22.18 7.67 -0.57
N TYR A 276 23.03 8.67 -0.83
CA TYR A 276 23.56 9.53 0.22
C TYR A 276 22.49 10.43 0.84
N SER A 277 21.57 10.98 0.03
CA SER A 277 20.44 11.75 0.56
C SER A 277 19.50 10.87 1.41
N SER A 278 19.23 9.64 0.97
CA SER A 278 18.47 8.65 1.74
C SER A 278 19.12 8.32 3.08
N ILE A 279 20.45 8.15 3.13
CA ILE A 279 21.21 7.97 4.37
C ILE A 279 21.05 9.19 5.28
N ALA A 280 21.24 10.40 4.76
CA ALA A 280 21.12 11.62 5.54
C ALA A 280 19.73 11.72 6.19
N ARG A 281 18.67 11.45 5.43
CA ARG A 281 17.30 11.39 5.93
C ARG A 281 17.09 10.30 6.98
N LYS A 282 17.58 9.08 6.74
CA LYS A 282 17.46 7.97 7.72
C LYS A 282 18.19 8.28 9.02
N ARG A 283 19.31 8.99 8.97
CA ARG A 283 20.03 9.44 10.18
C ARG A 283 19.24 10.47 10.99
N GLN A 284 18.47 11.34 10.33
CA GLN A 284 17.60 12.30 11.02
C GLN A 284 16.37 11.63 11.64
N THR A 285 15.80 10.63 10.96
CA THR A 285 14.52 10.01 11.34
C THR A 285 14.64 8.76 12.23
N SER A 286 15.81 8.12 12.27
CA SER A 286 16.04 6.88 13.04
C SER A 286 17.31 6.98 13.88
N PRO A 287 17.19 7.15 15.22
CA PRO A 287 18.34 7.20 16.13
C PRO A 287 19.22 5.95 16.05
N ASN A 288 18.61 4.77 15.95
CA ASN A 288 19.33 3.50 15.82
C ASN A 288 20.16 3.45 14.54
N PHE A 289 19.58 3.88 13.41
CA PHE A 289 20.31 3.98 12.15
C PHE A 289 21.45 5.00 12.25
N ASN A 290 21.23 6.15 12.88
CA ASN A 290 22.27 7.17 13.04
C ASN A 290 23.45 6.66 13.87
N SER A 291 23.17 6.02 15.01
CA SER A 291 24.20 5.43 15.88
C SER A 291 25.00 4.37 15.12
N TYR A 292 24.33 3.46 14.41
CA TYR A 292 24.99 2.46 13.58
C TYR A 292 25.86 3.10 12.50
N TRP A 293 25.32 4.05 11.74
CA TRP A 293 26.04 4.68 10.62
C TRP A 293 27.23 5.51 11.09
N ALA A 294 27.08 6.25 12.19
CA ALA A 294 28.17 6.99 12.81
C ALA A 294 29.29 6.07 13.29
N LYS A 295 28.96 4.93 13.93
CA LYS A 295 29.94 3.90 14.31
C LYS A 295 30.65 3.35 13.08
N MET A 296 29.92 3.03 12.01
CA MET A 296 30.51 2.54 10.76
C MET A 296 31.48 3.53 10.13
N ARG A 297 31.12 4.82 10.07
CA ARG A 297 31.99 5.88 9.53
C ARG A 297 33.18 6.25 10.42
N SER A 298 33.22 5.79 11.67
CA SER A 298 34.36 5.99 12.56
C SER A 298 35.55 5.08 12.23
N PHE A 299 35.30 3.94 11.56
CA PHE A 299 36.37 3.05 11.11
C PHE A 299 37.16 3.71 9.97
N ARG A 300 38.50 3.67 10.07
CA ARG A 300 39.41 4.28 9.08
C ARG A 300 39.11 3.87 7.64
N VAL A 301 38.78 2.59 7.42
CA VAL A 301 38.47 2.02 6.09
C VAL A 301 37.15 2.53 5.49
N PHE A 302 36.30 3.16 6.30
CA PHE A 302 34.98 3.65 5.89
C PHE A 302 34.81 5.16 6.13
N GLN A 303 35.90 5.88 6.35
CA GLN A 303 35.84 7.33 6.46
C GLN A 303 35.15 7.94 5.22
N PRO A 304 34.42 9.05 5.40
CA PRO A 304 33.70 9.68 4.30
C PRO A 304 34.61 9.92 3.10
N ASN A 305 34.29 9.28 1.97
CA ASN A 305 34.94 9.57 0.71
C ASN A 305 34.44 10.93 0.20
N TYR A 306 35.35 11.74 -0.37
CA TYR A 306 35.00 12.99 -1.05
C TYR A 306 34.05 12.77 -2.24
N ALA A 307 33.92 11.53 -2.73
CA ALA A 307 32.97 11.14 -3.77
C ALA A 307 31.56 11.71 -3.56
N HIS A 308 31.02 11.71 -2.32
CA HIS A 308 29.68 12.28 -2.08
C HIS A 308 29.59 13.77 -2.41
N ARG A 309 30.68 14.52 -2.24
CA ARG A 309 30.76 15.97 -2.48
C ARG A 309 31.00 16.32 -3.94
N SER A 310 31.34 15.32 -4.76
CA SER A 310 31.70 15.49 -6.16
C SER A 310 30.63 14.98 -7.13
N LEU A 311 29.48 14.52 -6.61
CA LEU A 311 28.35 14.10 -7.44
C LEU A 311 27.71 15.30 -8.14
N LYS A 312 27.52 15.22 -9.45
CA LYS A 312 26.72 16.17 -10.23
C LYS A 312 25.37 15.52 -10.53
N ALA A 313 24.43 15.69 -9.62
CA ALA A 313 23.12 15.05 -9.69
C ALA A 313 22.02 15.97 -9.15
N THR A 314 20.77 15.72 -9.55
CA THR A 314 19.59 16.46 -9.06
C THR A 314 18.74 15.65 -8.08
N SER A 315 18.98 14.34 -7.96
CA SER A 315 18.26 13.48 -7.01
C SER A 315 18.46 13.94 -5.57
N ASP A 316 17.35 14.20 -4.89
CA ASP A 316 17.30 14.51 -3.46
C ASP A 316 16.11 13.83 -2.79
N VAL A 317 16.27 13.50 -1.52
CA VAL A 317 15.25 12.91 -0.64
C VAL A 317 14.93 13.92 0.44
N SER A 318 14.27 15.00 0.05
CA SER A 318 13.82 16.04 0.98
C SER A 318 12.56 15.60 1.73
N ALA A 319 12.43 16.07 2.98
CA ALA A 319 11.16 15.98 3.70
C ALA A 319 10.24 17.07 3.16
N ILE A 320 9.17 16.69 2.45
CA ILE A 320 7.96 17.51 2.51
C ILE A 320 7.40 17.27 3.91
N ASN A 321 7.79 18.13 4.85
CA ASN A 321 7.00 18.30 6.06
C ASN A 321 5.67 18.90 5.60
N ILE A 322 4.70 18.05 5.29
CA ILE A 322 3.31 18.47 5.22
C ILE A 322 2.94 18.74 6.69
N ALA A 323 3.05 20.01 7.07
CA ALA A 323 2.63 20.54 8.36
C ALA A 323 1.11 20.44 8.52
#